data_AF-A0A926UX91-F1
#
_entry.id   AF-A0A926UX91-F1
#
_cell.length_a   1.000
_cell.length_b   1.000
_cell.length_c   1.000
_cell.angle_alpha   90.00
_cell.angle_beta   90.00
_cell.angle_gamma   90.00
#
_symmetry.space_group_name_H-M   'P 1'
#
loop_
_entity.id
_entity.type
_entity.pdbx_description
1 polymer ?
#
loop_
_entity_poly.entity_id
_entity_poly.type
_entity_poly.pdbx_seq_one_letter_code
_entity_poly.pdbx_strand_id
1 'polypeptide(L)'
;MTILADFPPPPPSNEDNENNYDDLIVSIEASFGKLSLLIAVCDDVNFRNQIIDRYETELKPEIRPYRVTLDRKEPSLRAAIAQLIQSDDYLQKNSKAIITVTGTEELYFLRLGEERSEQEIFFGYLQWTREALREFHYPIILWVNTAY
;
A
#
# COMPACT_ATOMS: atom_id res chain seq x y z
N MET A 1 -24.57 35.61 -7.23
CA MET A 1 -23.88 34.71 -6.28
C MET A 1 -23.63 33.42 -7.05
N THR A 2 -22.48 33.33 -7.70
CA THR A 2 -22.15 32.20 -8.59
C THR A 2 -21.49 31.12 -7.74
N ILE A 3 -22.13 29.97 -7.67
CA ILE A 3 -21.55 28.77 -7.09
C ILE A 3 -20.35 28.42 -7.97
N LEU A 4 -19.13 28.62 -7.46
CA LEU A 4 -17.94 27.99 -8.02
C LEU A 4 -18.18 26.49 -7.91
N ALA A 5 -18.42 25.84 -9.04
CA ALA A 5 -18.38 24.39 -9.10
C ALA A 5 -17.00 23.97 -8.60
N ASP A 6 -16.98 23.16 -7.55
CA ASP A 6 -15.78 22.53 -7.03
C ASP A 6 -15.34 21.52 -8.09
N PHE A 7 -14.53 21.97 -9.05
CA PHE A 7 -13.97 21.09 -10.05
C PHE A 7 -12.96 20.20 -9.33
N PRO A 8 -13.01 18.87 -9.53
CA PRO A 8 -11.98 18.00 -8.98
C PRO A 8 -10.62 18.52 -9.46
N PRO A 9 -9.58 18.44 -8.61
CA PRO A 9 -8.24 18.83 -9.03
C PRO A 9 -7.88 18.10 -10.32
N PRO A 10 -7.16 18.75 -11.25
CA PRO A 10 -6.70 18.08 -12.45
C PRO A 10 -5.87 16.84 -12.05
N PRO A 11 -5.89 15.77 -12.87
CA PRO A 11 -5.04 14.62 -12.61
C PRO A 11 -3.57 15.06 -12.50
N PRO A 12 -2.76 14.36 -11.69
CA PRO A 12 -1.35 14.72 -11.51
C PRO A 12 -0.62 14.75 -12.85
N SER A 13 0.30 15.71 -12.99
CA SER A 13 1.18 15.76 -14.16
C SER A 13 2.21 14.63 -14.13
N ASN A 14 2.89 14.38 -15.25
CA ASN A 14 3.99 13.41 -15.27
C ASN A 14 5.12 13.80 -14.30
N GLU A 15 5.37 15.10 -14.11
CA GLU A 15 6.38 15.59 -13.16
C GLU A 15 5.94 15.30 -11.71
N ASP A 16 4.65 15.48 -11.40
CA ASP A 16 4.11 15.11 -10.09
C ASP A 16 4.22 13.60 -9.83
N ASN A 17 3.98 12.77 -10.85
CA ASN A 17 4.11 11.32 -10.74
C ASN A 17 5.57 10.88 -10.50
N GLU A 18 6.55 11.50 -11.17
CA GLU A 18 7.96 11.21 -10.91
C GLU A 18 8.42 11.71 -9.54
N ASN A 19 8.00 12.91 -9.10
CA ASN A 19 8.30 13.39 -7.76
C ASN A 19 7.72 12.47 -6.67
N ASN A 20 6.47 12.03 -6.84
CA ASN A 20 5.84 11.06 -5.94
C ASN A 20 6.57 9.71 -5.93
N TYR A 21 7.13 9.30 -7.07
CA TYR A 21 7.95 8.10 -7.17
C TYR A 21 9.27 8.24 -6.40
N ASP A 22 9.97 9.36 -6.56
CA ASP A 22 11.22 9.63 -5.83
C ASP A 22 10.96 9.68 -4.31
N ASP A 23 9.88 10.32 -3.88
CA ASP A 23 9.45 10.35 -2.48
C ASP A 23 9.12 8.95 -1.93
N LEU A 24 8.53 8.08 -2.77
CA LEU A 24 8.29 6.68 -2.42
C LEU A 24 9.61 5.94 -2.17
N ILE A 25 10.59 6.06 -3.06
CA ILE A 25 11.91 5.43 -2.90
C ILE A 25 12.58 5.90 -1.60
N VAL A 26 12.66 7.21 -1.38
CA VAL A 26 13.24 7.78 -0.15
C VAL A 26 12.52 7.26 1.10
N SER A 27 11.19 7.17 1.06
CA SER A 27 10.39 6.67 2.16
C SER A 27 10.65 5.19 2.46
N ILE A 28 10.81 4.36 1.43
CA ILE A 28 11.19 2.94 1.55
C ILE A 28 12.56 2.82 2.22
N GLU A 29 13.54 3.57 1.74
CA GLU A 29 14.90 3.51 2.25
C GLU A 29 15.01 3.96 3.72
N ALA A 30 14.32 5.05 4.05
CA ALA A 30 14.27 5.60 5.39
C ALA A 30 13.47 4.73 6.38
N SER A 31 12.76 3.70 5.91
CA SER A 31 11.88 2.85 6.72
C SER A 31 12.44 1.48 7.10
N PHE A 32 13.67 1.15 6.71
CA PHE A 32 14.25 -0.13 7.11
C PHE A 32 14.41 -0.29 8.61
N GLY A 33 14.08 -1.50 9.10
CA GLY A 33 14.18 -1.87 10.50
C GLY A 33 13.07 -1.31 11.39
N LYS A 34 12.07 -0.62 10.82
CA LYS A 34 10.87 -0.17 11.53
C LYS A 34 9.61 -0.52 10.75
N LEU A 35 8.49 -0.69 11.44
CA LEU A 35 7.20 -0.74 10.78
C LEU A 35 6.96 0.60 10.08
N SER A 36 6.75 0.54 8.76
CA SER A 36 6.28 1.69 7.97
C SER A 36 5.18 1.24 7.05
N LEU A 37 4.01 1.84 7.19
CA LEU A 37 2.87 1.58 6.33
C LEU A 37 2.72 2.76 5.36
N LEU A 38 3.07 2.53 4.10
CA LEU A 38 2.98 3.49 3.02
C LEU A 38 1.72 3.20 2.21
N ILE A 39 0.97 4.24 1.85
CA ILE A 39 -0.25 4.11 1.04
C ILE A 39 0.02 4.77 -0.31
N ALA A 40 -0.08 3.99 -1.37
CA ALA A 40 0.06 4.46 -2.75
C ALA A 40 -1.31 4.39 -3.44
N VAL A 41 -1.72 5.48 -4.08
CA VAL A 41 -3.02 5.60 -4.74
C VAL A 41 -2.79 5.55 -6.25
N CYS A 42 -3.41 4.59 -6.95
CA CYS A 42 -3.34 4.49 -8.40
C CYS A 42 -4.48 3.66 -9.00
N ASP A 43 -5.25 4.29 -9.89
CA ASP A 43 -6.44 3.70 -10.52
C ASP A 43 -6.10 2.86 -11.74
N ASP A 44 -5.06 3.26 -12.46
CA ASP A 44 -4.60 2.55 -13.64
C ASP A 44 -3.77 1.34 -13.21
N VAL A 45 -4.33 0.15 -13.43
CA VAL A 45 -3.71 -1.13 -13.07
C VAL A 45 -2.39 -1.35 -13.82
N ASN A 46 -2.29 -0.93 -15.07
CA ASN A 46 -1.06 -1.08 -15.85
C ASN A 46 0.03 -0.16 -15.32
N PHE A 47 -0.32 1.10 -15.05
CA PHE A 47 0.62 2.07 -14.49
C PHE A 47 1.09 1.65 -13.09
N ARG A 48 0.16 1.20 -12.22
CA ARG A 48 0.50 0.64 -10.92
C ARG A 48 1.52 -0.50 -11.04
N ASN A 49 1.25 -1.48 -11.91
CA ASN A 49 2.15 -2.62 -12.09
C ASN A 49 3.52 -2.18 -12.62
N GLN A 50 3.57 -1.19 -13.53
CA GLN A 50 4.83 -0.61 -14.00
C GLN A 50 5.63 0.04 -12.87
N ILE A 51 4.98 0.81 -12.00
CA ILE A 51 5.63 1.42 -10.84
C ILE A 51 6.14 0.36 -9.86
N ILE A 52 5.33 -0.67 -9.59
CA ILE A 52 5.73 -1.80 -8.75
C ILE A 52 6.98 -2.48 -9.34
N ASP A 53 6.96 -2.82 -10.61
CA ASP A 53 8.09 -3.48 -11.27
C ASP A 53 9.35 -2.59 -11.27
N ARG A 54 9.18 -1.27 -11.41
CA ARG A 54 10.28 -0.29 -11.40
C ARG A 54 10.98 -0.25 -10.04
N TYR A 55 10.28 0.04 -8.94
CA TYR A 55 10.95 0.12 -7.64
C TYR A 55 11.47 -1.26 -7.19
N GLU A 56 10.78 -2.36 -7.49
CA GLU A 56 11.27 -3.70 -7.11
C GLU A 56 12.56 -4.09 -7.85
N THR A 57 12.79 -3.51 -9.02
CA THR A 57 14.03 -3.67 -9.78
C THR A 57 15.13 -2.78 -9.22
N GLU A 58 14.84 -1.50 -8.98
CA GLU A 58 15.81 -0.50 -8.48
C GLU A 58 16.32 -0.84 -7.06
N LEU A 59 15.46 -1.41 -6.21
CA LEU A 59 15.81 -1.77 -4.84
C LEU A 59 16.72 -3.02 -4.74
N LYS A 60 16.81 -3.83 -5.81
CA LYS A 60 17.66 -5.02 -5.83
C LYS A 60 19.13 -4.64 -6.14
N PRO A 61 20.11 -5.34 -5.54
CA PRO A 61 19.96 -6.49 -4.64
C PRO A 61 19.86 -6.10 -3.15
N GLU A 62 19.94 -4.82 -2.82
CA GLU A 62 20.09 -4.34 -1.44
C GLU A 62 18.88 -4.66 -0.57
N ILE A 63 17.69 -4.61 -1.16
CA ILE A 63 16.41 -4.81 -0.50
C ILE A 63 15.61 -5.81 -1.32
N ARG A 64 15.20 -6.89 -0.66
CA ARG A 64 14.46 -7.96 -1.34
C ARG A 64 12.97 -7.63 -1.41
N PRO A 65 12.36 -7.54 -2.60
CA PRO A 65 10.94 -7.31 -2.70
C PRO A 65 10.14 -8.60 -2.53
N TYR A 66 8.99 -8.46 -1.90
CA TYR A 66 7.98 -9.48 -1.74
C TYR A 66 6.63 -8.91 -2.13
N ARG A 67 5.77 -9.74 -2.73
CA ARG A 67 4.38 -9.38 -3.05
C ARG A 67 3.43 -10.27 -2.26
N VAL A 68 2.40 -9.65 -1.72
CA VAL A 68 1.25 -10.31 -1.09
C VAL A 68 -0.02 -9.78 -1.73
N THR A 69 -0.94 -10.68 -2.06
CA THR A 69 -2.27 -10.30 -2.54
C THR A 69 -3.28 -10.65 -1.46
N LEU A 70 -4.12 -9.70 -1.07
CA LEU A 70 -5.17 -9.96 -0.08
C LEU A 70 -6.33 -10.76 -0.70
N ASP A 71 -6.83 -11.75 0.05
CA ASP A 71 -8.03 -12.48 -0.34
C ASP A 71 -9.27 -11.58 -0.20
N ARG A 72 -10.11 -11.56 -1.24
CA ARG A 72 -11.35 -10.78 -1.27
C ARG A 72 -12.41 -11.23 -0.27
N LYS A 73 -12.37 -12.49 0.16
CA LYS A 73 -13.34 -13.07 1.09
C LYS A 73 -12.96 -12.80 2.55
N GLU A 74 -11.66 -12.79 2.85
CA GLU A 74 -11.12 -12.57 4.19
C GLU A 74 -9.88 -11.64 4.13
N PRO A 75 -10.09 -10.32 3.97
CA PRO A 75 -9.02 -9.36 3.76
C PRO A 75 -8.28 -9.00 5.07
N SER A 76 -7.51 -9.95 5.60
CA SER A 76 -6.68 -9.73 6.79
C SER A 76 -5.23 -9.43 6.38
N LEU A 77 -4.87 -8.14 6.37
CA LEU A 77 -3.50 -7.69 6.10
C LEU A 77 -2.51 -8.36 7.06
N ARG A 78 -2.82 -8.38 8.36
CA ARG A 78 -1.95 -9.01 9.36
C ARG A 78 -1.73 -10.49 9.06
N ALA A 79 -2.80 -11.24 8.76
CA ALA A 79 -2.68 -12.67 8.51
C ALA A 79 -1.84 -12.95 7.24
N ALA A 80 -2.07 -12.19 6.17
CA ALA A 80 -1.31 -12.33 4.93
C ALA A 80 0.19 -12.07 5.12
N ILE A 81 0.54 -10.99 5.84
CA ILE A 81 1.94 -10.67 6.17
C ILE A 81 2.55 -11.72 7.10
N ALA A 82 1.81 -12.16 8.13
CA ALA A 82 2.28 -13.19 9.05
C ALA A 82 2.56 -14.52 8.32
N GLN A 83 1.68 -14.92 7.40
CA GLN A 83 1.86 -16.13 6.60
C GLN A 83 3.09 -16.01 5.69
N LEU A 84 3.27 -14.86 5.03
CA LEU A 84 4.45 -14.60 4.19
C LEU A 84 5.74 -14.75 5.01
N ILE A 85 5.83 -14.09 6.17
CA ILE A 85 7.02 -14.13 7.03
C ILE A 85 7.26 -15.56 7.55
N GLN A 86 6.21 -16.27 7.97
CA GLN A 86 6.35 -17.66 8.42
C GLN A 86 6.85 -18.60 7.31
N SER A 87 6.57 -18.29 6.04
CA SER A 87 6.97 -19.11 4.91
C SER A 87 8.37 -18.83 4.34
N ASP A 88 9.05 -17.75 4.77
CA ASP A 88 10.33 -17.32 4.19
C ASP A 88 11.41 -17.04 5.26
N ASP A 89 12.47 -17.85 5.26
CA ASP A 89 13.59 -17.76 6.22
C ASP A 89 14.34 -16.41 6.20
N TYR A 90 14.35 -15.70 5.06
CA TYR A 90 15.02 -14.40 4.94
C TYR A 90 14.23 -13.34 5.71
N LEU A 91 12.90 -13.41 5.62
CA LEU A 91 11.99 -12.59 6.42
C LEU A 91 12.00 -12.98 7.91
N GLN A 92 12.02 -14.27 8.26
CA GLN A 92 12.13 -14.65 9.68
C GLN A 92 13.37 -14.07 10.38
N LYS A 93 14.44 -13.82 9.62
CA LYS A 93 15.69 -13.20 10.10
C LYS A 93 15.65 -11.67 10.18
N ASN A 94 14.51 -11.02 9.90
CA ASN A 94 14.39 -9.56 9.83
C ASN A 94 15.39 -8.91 8.84
N SER A 95 15.69 -9.61 7.73
CA SER A 95 16.60 -9.11 6.70
C SER A 95 15.94 -7.99 5.87
N LYS A 96 16.73 -7.12 5.21
CA LYS A 96 16.20 -5.96 4.46
C LYS A 96 15.24 -6.40 3.36
N ALA A 97 13.96 -6.09 3.53
CA ALA A 97 12.91 -6.44 2.61
C ALA A 97 11.83 -5.35 2.53
N ILE A 98 11.10 -5.36 1.44
CA ILE A 98 9.87 -4.59 1.27
C ILE A 98 8.72 -5.53 0.91
N ILE A 99 7.54 -5.24 1.46
CA ILE A 99 6.33 -6.01 1.16
C ILE A 99 5.33 -5.12 0.41
N THR A 100 5.13 -5.42 -0.85
CA THR A 100 4.08 -4.83 -1.69
C THR A 100 2.79 -5.60 -1.48
N VAL A 101 1.72 -4.89 -1.13
CA VAL A 101 0.39 -5.47 -0.97
C VAL A 101 -0.52 -5.00 -2.10
N THR A 102 -1.08 -5.97 -2.81
CA THR A 102 -2.08 -5.78 -3.87
C THR A 102 -3.39 -6.49 -3.52
N GLY A 103 -4.43 -6.28 -4.31
CA GLY A 103 -5.79 -6.73 -4.03
C GLY A 103 -6.57 -5.77 -3.12
N THR A 104 -5.90 -4.89 -2.36
CA THR A 104 -6.53 -3.80 -1.60
C THR A 104 -7.29 -2.81 -2.46
N GLU A 105 -6.80 -2.57 -3.68
CA GLU A 105 -7.47 -1.76 -4.69
C GLU A 105 -8.79 -2.38 -5.21
N GLU A 106 -8.99 -3.68 -5.00
CA GLU A 106 -10.17 -4.43 -5.46
C GLU A 106 -11.18 -4.71 -4.33
N LEU A 107 -10.76 -4.53 -3.08
CA LEU A 107 -11.50 -4.92 -1.88
C LEU A 107 -12.71 -4.02 -1.57
N TYR A 108 -12.76 -2.81 -2.14
CA TYR A 108 -13.82 -1.84 -1.89
C TYR A 108 -15.15 -2.12 -2.59
N PHE A 109 -15.24 -3.11 -3.49
CA PHE A 109 -16.50 -3.41 -4.20
C PHE A 109 -17.51 -4.24 -3.38
N LEU A 110 -17.18 -4.63 -2.15
CA LEU A 110 -18.03 -5.47 -1.31
C LEU A 110 -18.15 -4.89 0.12
N ARG A 111 -19.09 -3.96 0.37
CA ARG A 111 -20.21 -4.12 1.35
C ARG A 111 -21.13 -2.88 1.51
N LEU A 112 -22.23 -2.91 0.76
CA LEU A 112 -23.61 -2.85 1.27
C LEU A 112 -23.88 -1.92 2.50
N GLY A 113 -24.03 -0.62 2.25
CA GLY A 113 -25.10 0.23 2.84
C GLY A 113 -25.12 0.49 4.35
N GLU A 114 -24.15 1.21 4.91
CA GLU A 114 -24.21 1.73 6.30
C GLU A 114 -23.86 3.24 6.42
N GLU A 115 -24.25 3.85 7.55
CA GLU A 115 -24.31 5.30 7.85
C GLU A 115 -22.95 6.04 8.01
N ARG A 116 -21.81 5.35 7.85
CA ARG A 116 -20.46 5.92 7.85
C ARG A 116 -19.77 5.61 6.53
N SER A 117 -18.83 6.45 6.09
CA SER A 117 -18.13 6.13 4.85
C SER A 117 -17.30 4.85 5.05
N GLU A 118 -17.31 3.94 4.08
CA GLU A 118 -16.55 2.68 4.13
C GLU A 118 -15.04 2.95 4.35
N GLN A 119 -14.56 4.14 3.98
CA GLN A 119 -13.24 4.66 4.29
C GLN A 119 -13.02 4.91 5.79
N GLU A 120 -13.97 5.52 6.50
CA GLU A 120 -13.84 5.70 7.96
C GLU A 120 -13.75 4.36 8.68
N ILE A 121 -14.40 3.33 8.14
CA ILE A 121 -14.34 1.96 8.63
C ILE A 121 -12.97 1.34 8.33
N PHE A 122 -12.47 1.42 7.09
CA PHE A 122 -11.16 0.87 6.71
C PHE A 122 -9.99 1.61 7.37
N PHE A 123 -9.99 2.94 7.39
CA PHE A 123 -8.99 3.73 8.11
C PHE A 123 -9.11 3.55 9.64
N GLY A 124 -10.32 3.35 10.15
CA GLY A 124 -10.58 2.91 11.52
C GLY A 124 -9.91 1.56 11.82
N TYR A 125 -10.10 0.56 10.95
CA TYR A 125 -9.41 -0.73 11.06
C TYR A 125 -7.90 -0.60 10.89
N LEU A 126 -7.40 0.29 10.03
CA LEU A 126 -5.98 0.54 9.84
C LEU A 126 -5.30 1.08 11.11
N GLN A 127 -5.98 1.91 11.90
CA GLN A 127 -5.45 2.37 13.19
C GLN A 127 -5.19 1.19 14.14
N TRP A 128 -6.10 0.22 14.20
CA TRP A 128 -5.93 -1.03 14.97
C TRP A 128 -4.96 -2.01 14.28
N THR A 129 -4.88 -1.99 12.95
CA THR A 129 -3.98 -2.82 12.16
C THR A 129 -2.53 -2.39 12.37
N ARG A 130 -2.25 -1.08 12.47
CA ARG A 130 -0.89 -0.60 12.76
C ARG A 130 -0.35 -1.13 14.08
N GLU A 131 -1.19 -1.22 15.11
CA GLU A 131 -0.83 -1.88 16.38
C GLU A 131 -0.50 -3.36 16.15
N ALA A 132 -1.38 -4.06 15.45
CA ALA A 132 -1.24 -5.49 15.20
C ALA A 132 -0.07 -5.84 14.25
N LEU A 133 0.40 -4.87 13.46
CA LEU A 133 1.56 -5.00 12.57
C LEU A 133 2.88 -4.60 13.24
N ARG A 134 2.90 -4.07 14.48
CA ARG A 134 4.13 -3.59 15.14
C ARG A 134 5.20 -4.66 15.31
N GLU A 135 4.79 -5.93 15.31
CA GLU A 135 5.71 -7.07 15.32
C GLU A 135 6.53 -7.21 14.03
N PHE A 136 6.13 -6.54 12.94
CA PHE A 136 6.78 -6.59 11.64
C PHE A 136 7.63 -5.34 11.40
N HIS A 137 8.93 -5.53 11.18
CA HIS A 137 9.91 -4.43 11.02
C HIS A 137 10.19 -4.13 9.54
N TYR A 138 9.14 -4.07 8.73
CA TYR A 138 9.23 -3.89 7.28
C TYR A 138 8.49 -2.65 6.79
N PRO A 139 9.00 -1.99 5.74
CA PRO A 139 8.14 -1.20 4.86
C PRO A 139 7.09 -2.08 4.20
N ILE A 140 5.84 -1.66 4.30
CA ILE A 140 4.68 -2.27 3.66
C ILE A 140 4.02 -1.20 2.81
N ILE A 141 3.92 -1.44 1.49
CA ILE A 141 3.20 -0.56 0.56
C ILE A 141 1.82 -1.15 0.32
N LEU A 142 0.77 -0.40 0.63
CA LEU A 142 -0.60 -0.72 0.30
C LEU A 142 -1.03 0.07 -0.94
N TRP A 143 -1.43 -0.64 -2.00
CA TRP A 143 -1.98 0.00 -3.19
C TRP A 143 -3.50 0.11 -3.10
N VAL A 144 -4.03 1.32 -3.33
CA VAL A 144 -5.47 1.59 -3.29
C VAL A 144 -5.92 2.38 -4.52
N ASN A 145 -7.22 2.39 -4.79
CA ASN A 145 -7.85 3.16 -5.85
C ASN A 145 -8.46 4.46 -5.27
N THR A 146 -8.53 5.48 -6.11
CA THR A 146 -9.04 6.84 -5.93
C THR A 146 -10.57 6.89 -6.00
N ALA A 147 -11.29 5.77 -6.11
CA ALA A 147 -12.76 5.75 -6.05
C ALA A 147 -13.25 6.41 -4.75
N TYR A 148 -13.60 7.70 -4.89
CA TYR A 148 -14.01 8.68 -3.88
C TYR A 148 -15.52 8.93 -3.95
#